data_AF-A0A318CY07-F1
#
_entry.id   AF-A0A318CY07-F1
#
_cell.length_a   1.000
_cell.length_b   1.000
_cell.length_c   1.000
_cell.angle_alpha   90.00
_cell.angle_beta   90.00
_cell.angle_gamma   90.00
#
_symmetry.space_group_name_H-M   'P 1'
#
loop_
_entity.id
_entity.type
_entity.pdbx_description
1 polymer ?
#
loop_
_entity_poly.entity_id
_entity_poly.type
_entity_poly.pdbx_seq_one_letter_code
_entity_poly.pdbx_strand_id
1 'polypeptide(L)'
;MRIIVCDASPIIHLKELNMTEGRGTGIPKILRAMKANGSPDPRFETDDDRTYFVSYFPAHSLIVSKTTGQVGTRLGPGRNQVTAQVTAQVTAQVLNFCQEPRKSSEIMELIGLKHWKTFQANYLKPLLQQGLLAMTIPEKPTSSKQRYITTEAGNEVLKT
;
A
#
# COMPACT_ATOMS: atom_id res chain seq x y z
N MET A 1 -57.23 11.42 9.47
CA MET A 1 -56.01 11.66 10.27
C MET A 1 -55.00 10.57 9.93
N ARG A 2 -54.10 10.83 8.98
CA ARG A 2 -53.05 9.88 8.60
C ARG A 2 -51.78 10.30 9.31
N ILE A 3 -51.45 9.59 10.40
CA ILE A 3 -50.13 9.64 11.00
C ILE A 3 -49.22 8.96 9.99
N ILE A 4 -48.49 9.76 9.21
CA ILE A 4 -47.33 9.27 8.49
C ILE A 4 -46.28 9.04 9.57
N VAL A 5 -46.17 7.78 10.00
CA VAL A 5 -45.00 7.33 10.73
C VAL A 5 -43.86 7.45 9.73
N CYS A 6 -43.02 8.49 9.87
CA CYS A 6 -41.76 8.59 9.17
C CYS A 6 -40.85 7.50 9.74
N ASP A 7 -41.06 6.27 9.29
CA ASP A 7 -40.38 5.11 9.81
C ASP A 7 -38.92 5.12 9.36
N ALA A 8 -38.03 4.79 10.29
CA ALA A 8 -36.58 4.85 10.17
C ALA A 8 -35.99 3.75 9.26
N SER A 9 -36.59 3.57 8.08
CA SER A 9 -36.48 2.41 7.20
C SER A 9 -35.11 2.23 6.51
N PRO A 10 -34.35 3.27 6.10
CA PRO A 10 -33.14 3.03 5.30
C PRO A 10 -32.02 2.33 6.06
N ILE A 11 -31.81 2.68 7.34
CA ILE A 11 -30.69 2.17 8.13
C ILE A 11 -30.98 0.77 8.67
N ILE A 12 -32.24 0.46 8.98
CA ILE A 12 -32.64 -0.89 9.43
C ILE A 12 -32.43 -1.89 8.28
N HIS A 13 -32.80 -1.50 7.06
CA HIS A 13 -32.65 -2.35 5.89
C HIS A 13 -31.19 -2.68 5.57
N LEU A 14 -30.29 -1.68 5.65
CA LEU A 14 -28.85 -1.93 5.46
C LEU A 14 -28.23 -2.76 6.60
N LYS A 15 -28.78 -2.69 7.80
CA LYS A 15 -28.37 -3.53 8.93
C LYS A 15 -28.82 -4.98 8.75
N GLU A 16 -30.04 -5.21 8.27
CA GLU A 16 -30.54 -6.55 7.90
C GLU A 16 -29.68 -7.18 6.79
N LEU A 17 -29.19 -6.36 5.85
CA LEU A 17 -28.25 -6.77 4.80
C LEU A 17 -26.79 -6.88 5.26
N ASN A 18 -26.50 -6.71 6.56
CA ASN A 18 -25.15 -6.69 7.14
C ASN A 18 -24.18 -5.67 6.49
N MET A 19 -24.72 -4.63 5.87
CA MET A 19 -23.94 -3.55 5.23
C MET A 19 -23.65 -2.41 6.19
N THR A 20 -24.46 -2.24 7.23
CA THR A 20 -24.28 -1.20 8.25
C THR A 20 -24.50 -1.75 9.66
N GLU A 21 -23.87 -1.12 10.62
CA GLU A 21 -23.96 -1.48 12.03
C GLU A 21 -24.94 -0.56 12.81
N GLY A 22 -24.93 -0.66 14.14
CA GLY A 22 -25.74 0.21 15.00
C GLY A 22 -25.39 1.70 14.85
N ARG A 23 -26.34 2.57 15.19
CA ARG A 23 -26.10 4.02 15.19
C ARG A 23 -24.98 4.38 16.18
N GLY A 24 -24.07 5.26 15.77
CA GLY A 24 -23.01 5.79 16.63
C GLY A 24 -21.76 4.93 16.78
N THR A 25 -21.69 3.73 16.18
CA THR A 25 -20.50 2.85 16.30
C THR A 25 -19.44 3.09 15.21
N GLY A 26 -19.82 3.72 14.10
CA GLY A 26 -18.97 3.88 12.91
C GLY A 26 -17.68 4.66 13.17
N ILE A 27 -17.76 5.86 13.75
CA ILE A 27 -16.57 6.68 14.04
C ILE A 27 -15.60 5.98 15.01
N PRO A 28 -16.05 5.43 16.16
CA PRO A 28 -15.16 4.64 17.02
C PRO A 28 -14.49 3.46 16.32
N LYS A 29 -15.20 2.77 15.42
CA LYS A 29 -14.66 1.63 14.67
C LYS A 29 -13.62 2.06 13.65
N ILE A 30 -13.87 3.16 12.95
CA ILE A 30 -12.90 3.81 12.05
C ILE A 30 -11.61 4.13 12.82
N LEU A 31 -11.71 4.81 13.97
CA LEU A 31 -10.55 5.16 14.80
C LEU A 31 -9.78 3.89 15.26
N ARG A 32 -10.50 2.86 15.72
CA ARG A 32 -9.89 1.57 16.09
C ARG A 32 -9.16 0.92 14.90
N ALA A 33 -9.74 0.95 13.71
CA ALA A 33 -9.15 0.37 12.50
C ALA A 33 -7.89 1.13 12.05
N MET A 34 -7.92 2.47 12.10
CA MET A 34 -6.77 3.33 11.80
C MET A 34 -5.63 3.08 12.81
N LYS A 35 -5.94 2.99 14.10
CA LYS A 35 -4.94 2.63 15.11
C LYS A 35 -4.36 1.22 14.91
N ALA A 36 -5.22 0.24 14.61
CA ALA A 36 -4.80 -1.15 14.40
C ALA A 36 -3.92 -1.32 13.15
N ASN A 37 -4.14 -0.52 12.11
CA ASN A 37 -3.34 -0.54 10.88
C ASN A 37 -2.11 0.39 10.92
N GLY A 38 -1.90 1.10 12.04
CA GLY A 38 -0.78 2.02 12.24
C GLY A 38 -0.90 3.34 11.48
N SER A 39 -2.07 3.66 10.95
CA SER A 39 -2.31 4.94 10.27
C SER A 39 -2.54 6.07 11.27
N PRO A 40 -2.17 7.31 10.92
CA PRO A 40 -2.51 8.47 11.72
C PRO A 40 -4.02 8.63 11.87
N ASP A 41 -4.47 9.35 12.90
CA ASP A 41 -5.91 9.52 13.13
C ASP A 41 -6.59 10.29 11.98
N PRO A 42 -7.81 9.90 11.60
CA PRO A 42 -8.58 10.59 10.58
C PRO A 42 -9.07 11.96 11.07
N ARG A 43 -9.21 12.90 10.14
CA ARG A 43 -9.77 14.23 10.41
C ARG A 43 -11.17 14.32 9.82
N PHE A 44 -12.11 14.85 10.58
CA PHE A 44 -13.48 15.08 10.15
C PHE A 44 -13.76 16.58 10.14
N GLU A 45 -14.26 17.10 9.04
CA GLU A 45 -14.61 18.51 8.86
C GLU A 45 -16.09 18.61 8.50
N THR A 46 -16.78 19.54 9.16
CA THR A 46 -18.19 19.87 8.92
C THR A 46 -18.38 21.35 9.22
N ASP A 47 -19.32 22.00 8.54
CA ASP A 47 -19.77 23.35 8.84
C ASP A 47 -20.80 23.35 9.98
N ASP A 48 -21.05 24.54 10.55
CA ASP A 48 -22.01 24.71 11.64
C ASP A 48 -23.44 24.30 11.24
N ASP A 49 -23.77 24.52 9.96
CA ASP A 49 -25.06 24.16 9.36
C ASP A 49 -25.15 22.67 8.96
N ARG A 50 -24.06 21.91 9.13
CA ARG A 50 -23.95 20.46 8.82
C ARG A 50 -24.37 20.10 7.40
N THR A 51 -24.13 21.00 6.45
CA THR A 51 -24.45 20.82 5.04
C THR A 51 -23.47 19.85 4.37
N TYR A 52 -22.28 19.70 4.93
CA TYR A 52 -21.29 18.72 4.47
C TYR A 52 -20.60 18.00 5.62
N PHE A 53 -20.06 16.82 5.29
CA PHE A 53 -19.18 16.07 6.16
C PHE A 53 -18.03 15.50 5.33
N VAL A 54 -16.84 16.05 5.50
CA VAL A 54 -15.62 15.60 4.82
C VAL A 54 -14.80 14.77 5.79
N SER A 55 -14.37 13.59 5.34
CA SER A 55 -13.52 12.69 6.09
C SER A 55 -12.16 12.53 5.40
N TYR A 56 -11.09 12.93 6.08
CA TYR A 56 -9.72 12.75 5.63
C TYR A 56 -9.10 11.53 6.32
N PHE A 57 -8.70 10.54 5.53
CA PHE A 57 -8.05 9.34 6.01
C PHE A 57 -6.57 9.35 5.59
N PRO A 58 -5.65 9.77 6.48
CA PRO A 58 -4.24 9.68 6.18
C PRO A 58 -3.84 8.21 6.11
N ALA A 59 -3.39 7.74 4.95
CA ALA A 59 -2.87 6.40 4.82
C ALA A 59 -1.49 6.32 5.47
N HIS A 60 -1.25 5.31 6.30
CA HIS A 60 0.10 4.98 6.72
C HIS A 60 0.99 4.77 5.48
N SER A 61 2.22 5.28 5.51
CA SER A 61 3.18 5.20 4.39
C SER A 61 3.46 3.77 3.92
N LEU A 62 3.25 2.77 4.78
CA LEU A 62 3.40 1.34 4.43
C LEU A 62 2.16 0.73 3.74
N ILE A 63 0.98 1.37 3.79
CA ILE A 63 -0.31 0.83 3.28
C ILE A 63 -0.50 1.02 1.76
N VAL A 64 0.23 1.93 1.11
CA VAL A 64 0.15 2.12 -0.36
C VAL A 64 0.55 0.85 -1.14
N SER A 65 1.08 -0.18 -0.47
CA SER A 65 1.49 -1.46 -1.06
C SER A 65 0.49 -2.62 -0.96
N LYS A 66 -0.71 -2.46 -0.36
CA LYS A 66 -1.74 -3.54 -0.32
C LYS A 66 -3.19 -3.03 -0.43
N THR A 67 -3.75 -3.07 -1.63
CA THR A 67 -5.13 -3.54 -1.83
C THR A 67 -5.21 -4.32 -3.14
N THR A 68 -5.13 -5.64 -3.00
CA THR A 68 -5.54 -6.60 -4.02
C THR A 68 -7.03 -6.87 -3.80
N GLY A 69 -7.88 -6.71 -4.82
CA GLY A 69 -9.29 -7.08 -4.72
C GLY A 69 -10.18 -6.39 -5.74
N GLN A 70 -10.59 -7.15 -6.75
CA GLN A 70 -11.54 -6.77 -7.80
C GLN A 70 -12.92 -6.43 -7.21
N VAL A 71 -13.40 -5.20 -7.39
CA VAL A 71 -14.82 -4.93 -7.68
C VAL A 71 -14.82 -3.74 -8.65
N GLY A 72 -15.39 -3.94 -9.83
CA GLY A 72 -15.37 -2.97 -10.91
C GLY A 72 -16.14 -1.69 -10.60
N THR A 73 -15.67 -0.57 -11.13
CA THR A 73 -16.39 0.24 -12.14
C THR A 73 -15.49 1.38 -12.63
N ARG A 74 -15.06 1.22 -13.88
CA ARG A 74 -14.88 2.20 -14.97
C ARG A 74 -14.16 3.54 -14.70
N LEU A 75 -13.05 3.67 -15.45
CA LEU A 75 -12.52 4.84 -16.17
C LEU A 75 -11.78 5.93 -15.37
N GLY A 76 -10.48 6.02 -15.64
CA GLY A 76 -9.63 7.18 -15.37
C GLY A 76 -8.16 6.89 -15.69
N PRO A 77 -7.60 7.36 -16.82
CA PRO A 77 -6.18 7.23 -17.10
C PRO A 77 -5.43 8.36 -16.38
N GLY A 78 -4.87 8.07 -15.20
CA GLY A 78 -4.14 9.09 -14.43
C GLY A 78 -3.28 8.59 -13.27
N ARG A 79 -3.03 7.28 -13.14
CA ARG A 79 -2.37 6.68 -11.95
C ARG A 79 -0.95 6.14 -12.18
N ASN A 80 -0.34 6.39 -13.33
CA ASN A 80 0.97 5.78 -13.67
C ASN A 80 2.19 6.67 -13.40
N GLN A 81 2.04 7.97 -13.16
CA GLN A 81 3.19 8.87 -13.04
C GLN A 81 3.76 8.96 -11.61
N VAL A 82 2.90 8.98 -10.58
CA VAL A 82 3.38 9.16 -9.18
C VAL A 82 3.94 7.87 -8.57
N THR A 83 3.46 6.69 -9.00
CA THR A 83 3.96 5.38 -8.57
C THR A 83 5.33 5.05 -9.16
N ALA A 84 5.61 5.48 -10.38
CA ALA A 84 6.93 5.27 -11.01
C ALA A 84 8.05 6.00 -10.25
N GLN A 85 7.78 7.21 -9.75
CA GLN A 85 8.80 8.06 -9.15
C GLN A 85 9.28 7.56 -7.77
N VAL A 86 8.36 7.08 -6.93
CA VAL A 86 8.72 6.47 -5.63
C VAL A 86 9.49 5.16 -5.84
N THR A 87 9.14 4.41 -6.90
CA THR A 87 9.86 3.18 -7.25
C THR A 87 11.29 3.48 -7.70
N ALA A 88 11.51 4.55 -8.48
CA ALA A 88 12.83 4.94 -8.96
C ALA A 88 13.79 5.31 -7.83
N GLN A 89 13.32 6.08 -6.83
CA GLN A 89 14.15 6.48 -5.69
C GLN A 89 14.54 5.28 -4.81
N VAL A 90 13.58 4.40 -4.52
CA VAL A 90 13.86 3.18 -3.73
C VAL A 90 14.77 2.23 -4.52
N THR A 91 14.60 2.12 -5.84
CA THR A 91 15.50 1.36 -6.71
C THR A 91 16.93 1.88 -6.62
N ALA A 92 17.16 3.19 -6.72
CA ALA A 92 18.50 3.77 -6.60
C ALA A 92 19.15 3.45 -5.24
N GLN A 93 18.38 3.51 -4.15
CA GLN A 93 18.87 3.12 -2.82
C GLN A 93 19.28 1.64 -2.76
N VAL A 94 18.45 0.75 -3.31
CA VAL A 94 18.73 -0.70 -3.37
C VAL A 94 19.98 -0.97 -4.21
N LEU A 95 20.12 -0.34 -5.38
CA LEU A 95 21.29 -0.50 -6.25
C LEU A 95 22.58 -0.02 -5.58
N ASN A 96 22.52 1.12 -4.88
CA ASN A 96 23.67 1.62 -4.14
C ASN A 96 24.06 0.70 -2.98
N PHE A 97 23.08 0.10 -2.28
CA PHE A 97 23.34 -0.83 -1.19
C PHE A 97 23.87 -2.19 -1.66
N CYS A 98 23.47 -2.63 -2.86
CA CYS A 98 23.86 -3.93 -3.44
C CYS A 98 25.16 -3.88 -4.25
N GLN A 99 26.00 -2.83 -4.10
CA GLN A 99 27.36 -2.84 -4.68
C GLN A 99 28.21 -4.00 -4.14
N GLU A 100 27.94 -4.40 -2.90
CA GLU A 100 28.46 -5.63 -2.31
C GLU A 100 27.38 -6.73 -2.29
N PRO A 101 27.75 -8.03 -2.26
CA PRO A 101 26.78 -9.12 -2.17
C PRO A 101 25.94 -9.09 -0.88
N ARG A 102 24.71 -8.59 -0.97
CA ARG A 102 23.77 -8.48 0.16
C ARG A 102 22.73 -9.58 0.19
N LYS A 103 22.28 -9.94 1.39
CA LYS A 103 21.14 -10.84 1.57
C LYS A 103 19.85 -10.08 1.30
N SER A 104 18.83 -10.78 0.80
CA SER A 104 17.52 -10.18 0.59
C SER A 104 16.85 -9.67 1.87
N SER A 105 17.17 -10.25 3.03
CA SER A 105 16.72 -9.75 4.34
C SER A 105 17.30 -8.37 4.67
N GLU A 106 18.57 -8.13 4.36
CA GLU A 106 19.23 -6.84 4.59
C GLU A 106 18.64 -5.76 3.67
N ILE A 107 18.36 -6.14 2.41
CA ILE A 107 17.70 -5.25 1.44
C ILE A 107 16.29 -4.89 1.92
N MET A 108 15.54 -5.85 2.48
CA MET A 108 14.21 -5.59 3.03
C MET A 108 14.23 -4.66 4.25
N GLU A 109 15.24 -4.78 5.10
CA GLU A 109 15.43 -3.91 6.26
C GLU A 109 15.73 -2.47 5.83
N LEU A 110 16.61 -2.28 4.84
CA LEU A 110 16.93 -0.96 4.26
C LEU A 110 15.68 -0.20 3.80
N ILE A 111 14.78 -0.89 3.09
CA ILE A 111 13.56 -0.29 2.53
C ILE A 111 12.37 -0.34 3.49
N GLY A 112 12.57 -0.82 4.72
CA GLY A 112 11.52 -0.89 5.75
C GLY A 112 10.38 -1.87 5.45
N LEU A 113 10.61 -2.89 4.62
CA LEU A 113 9.57 -3.88 4.28
C LEU A 113 9.59 -5.09 5.22
N LYS A 114 8.44 -5.36 5.83
CA LYS A 114 8.23 -6.54 6.69
C LYS A 114 7.80 -7.80 5.91
N HIS A 115 7.26 -7.64 4.70
CA HIS A 115 6.62 -8.74 3.95
C HIS A 115 7.41 -9.16 2.71
N TRP A 116 7.90 -10.41 2.71
CA TRP A 116 8.68 -11.00 1.61
C TRP A 116 8.00 -10.94 0.24
N LYS A 117 6.73 -11.38 0.15
CA LYS A 117 6.03 -11.46 -1.14
C LYS A 117 5.91 -10.09 -1.82
N THR A 118 5.70 -9.05 -1.03
CA THR A 118 5.64 -7.66 -1.50
C THR A 118 7.00 -7.20 -2.02
N PHE A 119 8.07 -7.46 -1.25
CA PHE A 119 9.44 -7.18 -1.68
C PHE A 119 9.77 -7.90 -3.00
N GLN A 120 9.45 -9.19 -3.07
CA GLN A 120 9.77 -10.02 -4.22
C GLN A 120 9.06 -9.54 -5.51
N ALA A 121 7.76 -9.23 -5.42
CA ALA A 121 6.96 -8.86 -6.57
C ALA A 121 7.25 -7.44 -7.07
N ASN A 122 7.45 -6.49 -6.15
CA ASN A 122 7.51 -5.06 -6.50
C ASN A 122 8.94 -4.55 -6.71
N TYR A 123 9.95 -5.22 -6.14
CA TYR A 123 11.34 -4.76 -6.20
C TYR A 123 12.25 -5.82 -6.80
N LEU A 124 12.35 -6.99 -6.16
CA LEU A 124 13.36 -7.97 -6.52
C LEU A 124 13.19 -8.50 -7.96
N LYS A 125 11.97 -8.98 -8.31
CA LYS A 125 11.71 -9.51 -9.65
C LYS A 125 11.89 -8.45 -10.74
N PRO A 126 11.31 -7.24 -10.63
CA PRO A 126 11.55 -6.18 -11.61
C PRO A 126 13.02 -5.85 -11.82
N LEU A 127 13.81 -5.72 -10.75
CA LEU A 127 15.23 -5.38 -10.84
C LEU A 127 16.07 -6.48 -11.51
N LEU A 128 15.73 -7.75 -11.25
CA LEU A 128 16.34 -8.90 -11.93
C LEU A 128 15.94 -8.97 -13.41
N GLN A 129 14.66 -8.71 -13.73
CA GLN A 129 14.16 -8.70 -15.11
C GLN A 129 14.76 -7.58 -15.95
N GLN A 130 14.99 -6.41 -15.34
CA GLN A 130 15.67 -5.28 -15.98
C GLN A 130 17.19 -5.48 -16.05
N GLY A 131 17.72 -6.55 -15.44
CA GLY A 131 19.15 -6.83 -15.43
C GLY A 131 19.98 -5.85 -14.60
N LEU A 132 19.35 -5.02 -13.74
CA LEU A 132 20.03 -4.08 -12.84
C LEU A 132 20.66 -4.77 -11.63
N LEU A 133 20.12 -5.95 -11.29
CA LEU A 133 20.59 -6.81 -10.22
C LEU A 133 20.83 -8.22 -10.73
N ALA A 134 21.82 -8.89 -10.14
CA ALA A 134 22.17 -10.26 -10.43
C ALA A 134 22.20 -11.12 -9.17
N MET A 135 21.95 -12.41 -9.36
CA MET A 135 22.04 -13.45 -8.34
C MET A 135 23.47 -13.99 -8.27
N THR A 136 24.01 -14.17 -7.06
CA THR A 136 25.32 -14.81 -6.90
C THR A 136 25.30 -16.32 -7.16
N ILE A 137 24.15 -16.99 -6.93
CA ILE A 137 23.97 -18.42 -7.19
C ILE A 137 22.76 -18.61 -8.12
N PRO A 138 22.93 -18.46 -9.45
CA PRO A 138 21.82 -18.57 -10.39
C PRO A 138 21.28 -20.00 -10.52
N GLU A 139 22.13 -21.02 -10.35
CA GLU A 139 21.76 -22.44 -10.46
C GLU A 139 20.78 -22.89 -9.37
N LYS A 140 20.84 -22.24 -8.19
CA LYS A 140 20.00 -22.55 -7.03
C LYS A 140 19.37 -21.28 -6.44
N PRO A 141 18.30 -20.76 -7.06
CA PRO A 141 17.67 -19.49 -6.66
C PRO A 141 17.05 -19.53 -5.26
N THR A 142 16.70 -20.72 -4.75
CA THR A 142 16.14 -20.92 -3.41
C THR A 142 17.20 -21.20 -2.34
N SER A 143 18.49 -21.03 -2.66
CA SER A 143 19.58 -21.23 -1.71
C SER A 143 19.50 -20.26 -0.52
N SER A 144 19.73 -20.75 0.70
CA SER A 144 19.83 -19.90 1.89
C SER A 144 21.06 -18.98 1.88
N LYS A 145 22.06 -19.31 1.05
CA LYS A 145 23.26 -18.50 0.83
C LYS A 145 23.12 -17.51 -0.32
N GLN A 146 21.90 -17.36 -0.86
CA GLN A 146 21.64 -16.47 -1.99
C GLN A 146 21.91 -15.02 -1.61
N ARG A 147 22.68 -14.35 -2.48
CA ARG A 147 22.98 -12.93 -2.37
C ARG A 147 22.72 -12.25 -3.71
N TYR A 148 22.59 -10.95 -3.63
CA TYR A 148 22.21 -10.09 -4.73
C TYR A 148 23.26 -8.99 -4.88
N ILE A 149 23.68 -8.75 -6.12
CA ILE A 149 24.70 -7.76 -6.46
C ILE A 149 24.21 -6.89 -7.62
N THR A 150 24.57 -5.61 -7.61
CA THR A 150 24.30 -4.66 -8.69
C THR A 150 25.18 -4.97 -9.91
N THR A 151 24.60 -4.94 -11.10
CA THR A 151 25.30 -5.18 -12.37
C THR A 151 25.86 -3.88 -12.96
N GLU A 152 26.61 -3.99 -14.06
CA GLU A 152 27.07 -2.82 -14.83
C GLU A 152 25.89 -1.94 -15.27
N ALA A 153 24.79 -2.54 -15.77
CA ALA A 153 23.57 -1.82 -16.13
C ALA A 153 22.95 -1.07 -14.94
N GLY A 154 22.97 -1.68 -13.73
CA GLY A 154 22.53 -1.01 -12.51
C GLY A 154 23.40 0.19 -12.12
N ASN A 155 24.71 0.09 -12.34
CA ASN A 155 25.65 1.19 -12.06
C ASN A 155 25.53 2.34 -13.06
N GLU A 156 25.13 2.09 -14.31
CA GLU A 156 24.84 3.14 -15.29
C GLU A 156 23.64 4.00 -14.87
N VAL A 157 22.60 3.37 -14.32
CA VAL A 157 21.43 4.08 -13.77
C VAL A 157 21.81 4.99 -12.60
N LEU A 158 22.82 4.63 -11.80
CA LEU A 158 23.29 5.45 -10.68
C LEU A 158 24.15 6.65 -11.11
N LYS A 159 24.74 6.63 -12.31
CA LYS A 159 25.59 7.71 -12.83
C LYS A 159 24.80 8.82 -13.52
N THR A 160 23.52 8.58 -13.80
CA THR A 160 22.61 9.52 -14.47
C THR A 160 21.96 10.45 -13.45
#